data_AF-A0A3M1APM7-F1
#
_entry.id   AF-A0A3M1APM7-F1
#
_cell.length_a   1.000
_cell.length_b   1.000
_cell.length_c   1.000
_cell.angle_alpha   90.00
_cell.angle_beta   90.00
_cell.angle_gamma   90.00
#
_symmetry.space_group_name_H-M   'P 1'
#
loop_
_entity.id
_entity.type
_entity.pdbx_description
1 polymer ?
#
loop_
_entity_poly.entity_id
_entity_poly.type
_entity_poly.pdbx_seq_one_letter_code
_entity_poly.pdbx_strand_id
1 'polypeptide(L)' 'MRPKALGFLLILTLLFSQALWAQNNKKQFKYVGVKTCKMCHMTRKSGAAYKIWQKSKHAQAYAVLAT' A
#
# COMPACT_ATOMS: atom_id res chain seq x y z
N MET A 1 37.77 2.79 -28.05
CA MET A 1 37.63 3.28 -26.65
C MET A 1 38.70 2.62 -25.79
N ARG A 2 39.28 3.33 -24.80
CA ARG A 2 40.27 2.73 -23.88
C ARG A 2 39.61 1.60 -23.07
N PRO A 3 40.25 0.45 -22.83
CA PRO A 3 39.63 -0.71 -22.18
C PRO A 3 39.05 -0.38 -20.78
N LYS A 4 39.68 0.56 -20.07
CA LYS A 4 39.19 1.08 -18.78
C LYS A 4 37.86 1.84 -18.89
N ALA A 5 37.64 2.56 -19.99
CA ALA A 5 36.38 3.28 -20.24
C ALA A 5 35.25 2.32 -20.64
N LEU A 6 35.57 1.23 -21.35
CA LEU A 6 34.59 0.20 -21.69
C LEU A 6 34.13 -0.58 -20.45
N GLY A 7 35.06 -0.93 -19.56
CA GLY A 7 34.73 -1.57 -18.27
C GLY A 7 33.86 -0.68 -17.38
N PHE A 8 34.16 0.62 -17.30
CA PHE A 8 33.35 1.57 -16.55
C PHE A 8 31.93 1.73 -17.13
N LEU A 9 31.81 1.79 -18.46
CA LEU A 9 30.52 1.89 -19.13
C LEU A 9 29.66 0.64 -18.88
N LEU A 10 30.26 -0.55 -18.92
CA LEU A 10 29.56 -1.82 -18.64
C LEU A 10 29.05 -1.86 -17.19
N ILE A 11 29.87 -1.46 -16.22
CA ILE A 11 29.44 -1.39 -14.81
C ILE A 11 28.28 -0.40 -14.65
N LEU A 12 28.36 0.77 -15.28
CA LEU A 12 27.31 1.79 -15.22
C LEU A 12 25.99 1.29 -15.82
N THR A 13 26.05 0.59 -16.96
CA THR A 13 24.86 0.00 -17.61
C THR A 13 24.23 -1.12 -16.76
N LEU A 14 25.05 -1.93 -16.10
CA LEU A 14 24.59 -3.00 -15.21
C LEU A 14 23.89 -2.43 -13.97
N LEU A 15 24.46 -1.37 -13.37
CA LEU A 15 23.87 -0.68 -12.22
C LEU A 15 22.54 0.00 -12.58
N PHE A 16 22.45 0.62 -13.76
CA PHE A 16 21.23 1.27 -14.23
C PHE A 16 20.11 0.25 -14.52
N SER A 17 20.45 -0.94 -14.99
CA SER A 17 19.47 -2.01 -15.27
C SER A 17 18.77 -2.53 -14.00
N GLN A 18 19.44 -2.50 -12.84
CA GLN A 18 18.85 -2.90 -11.56
C GLN A 18 17.79 -1.92 -11.07
N ALA A 19 17.95 -0.62 -11.34
CA ALA A 19 17.01 0.43 -10.95
C ALA A 19 15.65 0.29 -11.67
N LEU A 20 15.65 -0.23 -12.91
CA LEU A 20 14.43 -0.43 -13.70
C LEU A 20 13.58 -1.61 -13.16
N TRP A 21 14.20 -2.64 -12.58
CA TRP A 21 13.47 -3.79 -12.01
C TRP A 21 12.76 -3.46 -10.69
N ALA A 22 13.28 -2.52 -9.90
CA ALA A 22 12.69 -2.11 -8.63
C ALA A 22 11.31 -1.43 -8.78
N GLN A 23 11.01 -0.87 -9.96
CA GLN A 23 9.77 -0.14 -10.24
C GLN A 23 8.53 -1.05 -10.38
N ASN A 24 8.72 -2.36 -10.61
CA ASN A 24 7.62 -3.29 -10.94
C ASN A 24 6.94 -3.94 -9.73
N ASN A 25 7.39 -3.67 -8.50
CA ASN A 25 6.74 -4.17 -7.29
C ASN A 25 5.58 -3.27 -6.82
N LYS A 26 4.63 -2.95 -7.71
CA LYS A 26 3.38 -2.31 -7.30
C LYS A 26 2.56 -3.33 -6.50
N LYS A 27 2.68 -3.31 -5.17
CA LYS A 27 1.76 -4.02 -4.29
C LYS A 27 0.34 -3.62 -4.65
N GLN A 28 -0.43 -4.56 -5.19
CA GLN A 28 -1.84 -4.36 -5.47
C GLN A 28 -2.60 -4.39 -4.14
N PHE A 29 -2.93 -3.21 -3.62
CA PHE A 29 -3.79 -3.10 -2.45
C PHE A 29 -5.22 -3.48 -2.82
N LYS A 30 -5.88 -4.27 -1.98
CA LYS A 30 -7.26 -4.71 -2.16
C LYS A 30 -8.12 -4.16 -1.04
N TYR A 31 -9.36 -3.81 -1.36
CA TYR A 31 -10.38 -3.54 -0.36
C TYR A 31 -10.81 -4.85 0.29
N VAL A 32 -10.50 -5.05 1.57
CA VAL A 32 -10.81 -6.27 2.33
C VAL A 32 -12.11 -6.20 3.12
N GLY A 33 -12.77 -5.04 3.12
CA GLY A 33 -13.98 -4.77 3.88
C GLY A 33 -13.77 -4.65 5.39
N VAL A 34 -14.71 -3.97 6.06
CA VAL A 34 -14.56 -3.61 7.48
C VAL A 34 -14.69 -4.78 8.46
N LYS A 35 -15.31 -5.89 8.04
CA LYS A 35 -15.49 -7.10 8.87
C LYS A 35 -14.14 -7.66 9.32
N THR A 36 -13.16 -7.65 8.42
CA THR A 36 -11.78 -8.10 8.70
C THR A 36 -11.13 -7.23 9.79
N CYS A 37 -11.36 -5.91 9.73
CA CYS A 37 -10.81 -4.95 10.68
C CYS A 37 -11.46 -5.07 12.08
N LYS A 38 -12.75 -5.43 12.14
CA LYS A 38 -13.52 -5.57 13.38
C LYS A 38 -12.84 -6.51 14.38
N MET A 39 -12.30 -7.64 13.92
CA MET A 39 -11.76 -8.68 14.79
C MET A 39 -10.66 -8.16 15.73
N CYS A 40 -9.79 -7.28 15.22
CA CYS A 40 -8.68 -6.73 16.00
C CYS A 40 -8.99 -5.34 16.58
N HIS A 41 -9.80 -4.52 15.90
CA HIS A 41 -10.03 -3.12 16.27
C HIS A 41 -11.35 -2.85 17.02
N MET A 42 -11.95 -3.88 17.63
CA MET A 42 -13.17 -3.74 18.42
C MET A 42 -12.93 -3.49 19.92
N THR A 43 -11.74 -3.82 20.44
CA THR A 43 -11.45 -3.75 21.89
C THR A 43 -10.85 -2.41 22.31
N ARG A 44 -10.98 -2.04 23.59
CA ARG A 44 -10.37 -0.81 24.13
C ARG A 44 -8.85 -0.82 24.05
N LYS A 45 -8.21 -1.99 24.19
CA LYS A 45 -6.76 -2.16 24.09
C LYS A 45 -6.22 -1.74 22.72
N SER A 46 -7.01 -1.90 21.66
CA SER A 46 -6.68 -1.47 20.29
C SER A 46 -7.34 -0.14 19.90
N GLY A 47 -7.74 0.68 20.88
CA GLY A 47 -8.37 1.98 20.67
C GLY A 47 -9.84 1.93 20.26
N ALA A 48 -10.44 0.73 20.15
CA ALA A 48 -11.84 0.50 19.78
C ALA A 48 -12.28 1.20 18.47
N ALA A 49 -11.35 1.37 17.53
CA ALA A 49 -11.54 2.16 16.32
C ALA A 49 -12.77 1.72 15.51
N TYR A 50 -13.03 0.40 15.41
CA TYR A 50 -14.23 -0.11 14.75
C TYR A 50 -15.51 0.42 15.41
N LYS A 51 -15.59 0.40 16.74
CA LYS A 51 -16.78 0.80 17.50
C LYS A 51 -17.03 2.31 17.39
N ILE A 52 -15.97 3.11 17.38
CA ILE A 52 -16.06 4.56 17.23
C ILE A 52 -16.49 4.90 15.79
N TRP A 53 -15.83 4.33 14.78
CA TRP A 53 -16.17 4.55 13.38
C TRP A 53 -17.62 4.13 13.06
N GLN A 54 -18.07 2.97 13.54
CA GLN A 54 -19.41 2.44 13.27
C GLN A 54 -20.53 3.38 13.75
N LYS A 55 -20.26 4.20 14.77
CA LYS A 55 -21.22 5.19 15.30
C LYS A 55 -21.16 6.55 14.59
N SER A 56 -20.20 6.75 13.68
CA SER A 56 -20.02 8.01 12.98
C SER A 56 -20.96 8.14 11.77
N LYS A 57 -21.17 9.38 11.32
CA LYS A 57 -21.91 9.67 10.08
C LYS A 57 -21.29 8.99 8.85
N HIS A 58 -19.96 8.83 8.81
CA HIS A 58 -19.28 8.17 7.70
C HIS A 58 -19.71 6.70 7.53
N ALA A 59 -19.93 5.97 8.63
CA ALA A 59 -20.41 4.59 8.54
C ALA A 59 -21.85 4.47 8.04
N GLN A 60 -22.62 5.56 8.09
CA GLN A 60 -24.02 5.63 7.70
C GLN A 60 -24.23 6.32 6.34
N ALA A 61 -23.16 6.74 5.66
CA ALA A 61 -23.23 7.58 4.47
C ALA A 61 -24.14 7.00 3.36
N TYR A 62 -24.07 5.67 3.14
CA TYR A 62 -24.91 5.02 2.14
C TYR A 62 -26.39 4.97 2.51
N ALA A 63 -26.74 4.97 3.80
CA ALA A 63 -28.15 5.00 4.22
C ALA A 63 -28.82 6.34 3.85
N VAL A 64 -28.04 7.43 3.82
CA VAL A 64 -28.53 8.75 3.37
C VAL A 64 -28.82 8.77 1.87
N LEU A 65 -28.12 7.96 1.09
CA LEU A 65 -28.26 7.88 -0.36
C LEU A 65 -29.27 6.80 -0.80
N ALA A 66 -29.84 6.05 0.14
CA ALA A 66 -30.85 5.04 -0.16
C ALA A 66 -32.18 5.74 -0.50
N THR A 67 -32.72 5.47 -1.69
CA THR A 67 -34.02 5.96 -2.19
C THR A 67 -35.13 4.96 -1.92
#